data_AF-A0A8C0V2F6-F1
#
_entry.id   AF-A0A8C0V2F6-F1
#
_cell.length_a   1.000
_cell.length_b   1.000
_cell.length_c   1.000
_cell.angle_alpha   90.00
_cell.angle_beta   90.00
_cell.angle_gamma   90.00
#
_symmetry.space_group_name_H-M   'P 1'
#
loop_
_entity.id
_entity.type
_entity.pdbx_description
1 polymer ?
#
loop_
_entity_poly.entity_id
_entity_poly.type
_entity_poly.pdbx_seq_one_letter_code
_entity_poly.pdbx_strand_id
1 'polypeptide(L)'
;MEKITHLEALMFSAVLENCVDQLAIIGYIMPVPHDDKTDINHEMKEMVQKELDNKPSEFMSAKQESGETATSTTLQNTEHKQQQEETEDQKSTRHFSKRPKKRTTRAAQRLKKVYADRQYASNVITLTIKKMEELGTFSSLTDANEREKAKKNKFFDILIREEKGKKEIKALQKQLQDVKKQTDNDLQNRDKVIDHLKDKLQETTAKLNTESNYMKKNTDLQIQLTQKKCSSAEDALEKEIQNLRSKIDEEIHLHMETDNFLTQQYEKVKEKLEYWMEKYKKDTAAKDEELDDLRALKAENLETMQRFAKECLMFQATIIIDRTEKEDKRKQREREALELKSAVKVKGSKAEAVLLQQQLGANNLFHRLCTGRKQPKESGWCVVAQAKDKACSFAGAHSELAAGCSFEMVNERGAASLLQVSLHR
;
A
#
# COMPACT_ATOMS: atom_id res chain seq x y z
N MET A 1 -21.82 119.96 -15.34
CA MET A 1 -22.17 120.53 -16.66
C MET A 1 -22.58 121.96 -16.42
N GLU A 2 -22.15 122.88 -17.27
CA GLU A 2 -22.65 124.26 -17.27
C GLU A 2 -24.12 124.26 -17.73
N LYS A 3 -24.92 125.20 -17.23
CA LYS A 3 -26.33 125.35 -17.65
C LYS A 3 -26.35 126.15 -18.94
N ILE A 4 -27.03 125.62 -19.96
CA ILE A 4 -27.22 126.30 -21.24
C ILE A 4 -28.13 127.51 -21.01
N THR A 5 -27.83 128.66 -21.62
CA THR A 5 -28.69 129.84 -21.50
C THR A 5 -30.02 129.62 -22.23
N HIS A 6 -31.09 130.30 -21.81
CA HIS A 6 -32.43 130.05 -22.38
C HIS A 6 -32.49 130.29 -23.90
N LEU A 7 -31.75 131.28 -24.42
CA LEU A 7 -31.65 131.58 -25.85
C LEU A 7 -30.94 130.45 -26.62
N GLU A 8 -29.82 129.93 -26.09
CA GLU A 8 -29.12 128.79 -26.67
C GLU A 8 -29.97 127.52 -26.62
N ALA A 9 -30.71 127.29 -25.53
CA ALA A 9 -31.60 126.15 -25.39
C ALA A 9 -32.71 126.16 -26.46
N LEU A 10 -33.30 127.32 -26.77
CA LEU A 10 -34.25 127.47 -27.87
C LEU A 10 -33.60 127.23 -29.24
N MET A 11 -32.42 127.81 -29.49
CA MET A 11 -31.69 127.61 -30.75
C MET A 11 -31.31 126.13 -31.00
N PHE A 12 -30.83 125.43 -29.96
CA PHE A 12 -30.50 124.02 -30.08
C PHE A 12 -31.75 123.14 -30.18
N SER A 13 -32.84 123.48 -29.50
CA SER A 13 -34.10 122.74 -29.59
C SER A 13 -34.66 122.77 -31.01
N ALA A 14 -34.72 123.94 -31.66
CA ALA A 14 -35.16 124.06 -33.06
C ALA A 14 -34.33 123.22 -34.05
N VAL A 15 -33.02 123.07 -33.80
CA VAL A 15 -32.16 122.17 -34.61
C VAL A 15 -32.48 120.70 -34.33
N LEU A 16 -32.71 120.32 -33.07
CA LEU A 16 -33.07 118.96 -32.69
C LEU A 16 -34.49 118.56 -33.14
N GLU A 17 -35.45 119.50 -33.17
CA GLU A 17 -36.79 119.31 -33.73
C GLU A 17 -36.71 118.94 -35.22
N ASN A 18 -35.96 119.71 -36.01
CA ASN A 18 -35.68 119.38 -37.41
C ASN A 18 -35.02 117.98 -37.56
N CYS A 19 -34.16 117.56 -36.63
CA CYS A 19 -33.65 116.19 -36.61
C CYS A 19 -34.73 115.13 -36.29
N VAL A 20 -35.69 115.43 -35.41
CA VAL A 20 -36.85 114.54 -35.14
C VAL A 20 -37.76 114.45 -36.36
N ASP A 21 -38.02 115.56 -37.05
CA ASP A 21 -38.83 115.60 -38.28
C ASP A 21 -38.17 114.82 -39.42
N GLN A 22 -36.85 114.96 -39.60
CA GLN A 22 -36.09 114.15 -40.56
C GLN A 22 -36.13 112.66 -40.20
N LEU A 23 -36.04 112.30 -38.91
CA LEU A 23 -36.25 110.93 -38.45
C LEU A 23 -37.71 110.47 -38.66
N ALA A 24 -38.71 111.35 -38.56
CA ALA A 24 -40.10 111.05 -38.88
C ALA A 24 -40.26 110.72 -40.37
N ILE A 25 -39.75 111.56 -41.26
CA ILE A 25 -39.71 111.38 -42.72
C ILE A 25 -39.03 110.06 -43.09
N ILE A 26 -37.85 109.75 -42.52
CA ILE A 26 -37.17 108.46 -42.73
C ILE A 26 -38.06 107.27 -42.34
N GLY A 27 -38.94 107.43 -41.35
CA GLY A 27 -39.92 106.41 -40.97
C GLY A 27 -41.02 106.17 -41.99
N TYR A 28 -41.55 107.24 -42.59
CA TYR A 28 -42.57 107.14 -43.64
C TYR A 28 -42.03 106.57 -44.95
N ILE A 29 -40.73 106.76 -45.22
CA ILE A 29 -40.05 106.22 -46.41
C ILE A 29 -39.61 104.76 -46.22
N MET A 30 -39.37 104.33 -44.98
CA MET A 30 -38.88 102.98 -44.68
C MET A 30 -40.01 101.95 -44.76
N PRO A 31 -39.79 100.77 -45.39
CA PRO A 31 -40.81 99.72 -45.39
C PRO A 31 -41.13 99.30 -43.96
N VAL A 32 -42.38 99.47 -43.53
CA VAL A 32 -42.88 98.91 -42.27
C VAL A 32 -42.65 97.40 -42.34
N PRO A 33 -41.95 96.79 -41.37
CA PRO A 33 -41.86 95.34 -41.31
C PRO A 33 -43.26 94.80 -41.06
N HIS A 34 -43.91 94.28 -42.10
CA HIS A 34 -45.09 93.45 -41.95
C HIS A 34 -44.73 92.29 -41.02
N ASP A 35 -45.33 92.29 -39.82
CA ASP A 35 -45.45 91.06 -39.06
C ASP A 35 -46.47 90.19 -39.79
N ASP A 36 -45.96 89.23 -40.58
CA ASP A 36 -46.73 88.11 -41.10
C ASP A 36 -47.33 87.36 -39.90
N LYS A 37 -48.59 87.66 -39.56
CA LYS A 37 -49.36 87.05 -38.46
C LYS A 37 -49.77 85.60 -38.78
N THR A 38 -48.86 84.80 -39.32
CA THR A 38 -49.06 83.39 -39.70
C THR A 38 -48.10 82.42 -39.03
N ASP A 39 -47.01 82.86 -38.40
CA ASP A 39 -46.03 81.95 -37.78
C ASP A 39 -46.44 81.41 -36.39
N ILE A 40 -47.46 81.97 -35.72
CA ILE A 40 -47.97 81.46 -34.43
C ILE A 40 -48.44 79.99 -34.56
N ASN A 41 -48.97 79.60 -35.73
CA ASN A 41 -49.39 78.23 -36.01
C ASN A 41 -48.23 77.24 -36.30
N HIS A 42 -47.01 77.72 -36.55
CA HIS A 42 -45.86 76.84 -36.76
C HIS A 42 -45.10 76.56 -35.46
N GLU A 43 -45.03 77.54 -34.55
CA GLU A 43 -44.31 77.39 -33.28
C GLU A 43 -45.05 76.43 -32.32
N MET A 44 -46.39 76.49 -32.26
CA MET A 44 -47.20 75.47 -31.57
C MET A 44 -47.02 74.06 -32.16
N LYS A 45 -46.79 73.95 -33.48
CA LYS A 45 -46.64 72.64 -34.15
C LYS A 45 -45.24 72.03 -34.00
N GLU A 46 -44.22 72.84 -33.70
CA GLU A 46 -42.86 72.35 -33.42
C GLU A 46 -42.65 72.01 -31.94
N MET A 47 -43.39 72.62 -31.00
CA MET A 47 -43.38 72.24 -29.58
C MET A 47 -43.99 70.85 -29.36
N VAL A 48 -45.17 70.58 -29.94
CA VAL A 48 -45.88 69.29 -29.81
C VAL A 48 -45.05 68.10 -30.34
N GLN A 49 -44.15 68.32 -31.31
CA GLN A 49 -43.28 67.28 -31.84
C GLN A 49 -41.99 67.06 -31.01
N LYS A 50 -41.69 67.92 -30.03
CA LYS A 50 -40.49 67.80 -29.17
C LYS A 50 -40.78 67.35 -27.73
N GLU A 51 -42.05 67.38 -27.29
CA GLU A 51 -42.45 66.84 -25.97
C GLU A 51 -42.62 65.31 -25.94
N LEU A 52 -42.61 64.62 -27.10
CA LEU A 52 -42.74 63.16 -27.16
C LEU A 52 -41.41 62.39 -27.09
N ASP A 53 -40.27 63.06 -27.29
CA ASP A 53 -38.94 62.44 -27.33
C ASP A 53 -38.03 63.00 -26.22
N ASN A 54 -38.34 62.74 -24.94
CA ASN A 54 -37.32 62.46 -23.90
C ASN A 54 -37.89 62.02 -22.52
N LYS A 55 -37.84 60.69 -22.27
CA LYS A 55 -37.51 60.03 -20.99
C LYS A 55 -38.54 60.08 -19.82
N PRO A 56 -38.38 59.24 -18.77
CA PRO A 56 -37.54 58.02 -18.62
C PRO A 56 -38.31 56.77 -18.14
N SER A 57 -37.68 55.59 -18.24
CA SER A 57 -37.92 54.47 -17.32
C SER A 57 -36.63 53.66 -17.17
N GLU A 58 -36.23 53.40 -15.94
CA GLU A 58 -35.00 52.72 -15.56
C GLU A 58 -35.33 51.71 -14.46
N PHE A 59 -34.67 50.53 -14.48
CA PHE A 59 -34.79 49.44 -13.47
C PHE A 59 -36.14 48.66 -13.45
N MET A 60 -36.22 47.33 -13.26
CA MET A 60 -35.28 46.32 -12.74
C MET A 60 -35.54 44.88 -13.27
N SER A 61 -34.45 44.09 -13.38
CA SER A 61 -34.29 42.66 -12.97
C SER A 61 -35.04 41.47 -13.62
N ALA A 62 -34.25 40.42 -13.92
CA ALA A 62 -34.55 38.97 -13.85
C ALA A 62 -35.63 38.36 -14.79
N LYS A 63 -35.53 37.12 -15.27
CA LYS A 63 -34.44 36.10 -15.37
C LYS A 63 -34.94 35.01 -16.37
N GLN A 64 -34.00 34.30 -17.01
CA GLN A 64 -34.00 32.82 -17.20
C GLN A 64 -33.87 32.27 -18.64
N GLU A 65 -32.76 31.50 -18.79
CA GLU A 65 -32.48 30.33 -19.64
C GLU A 65 -33.44 29.94 -20.78
N SER A 66 -32.90 29.81 -22.00
CA SER A 66 -32.54 28.50 -22.58
C SER A 66 -31.65 28.71 -23.83
N GLY A 67 -30.83 27.72 -24.19
CA GLY A 67 -29.76 27.87 -25.20
C GLY A 67 -30.00 27.13 -26.53
N GLU A 68 -29.14 27.48 -27.49
CA GLU A 68 -28.66 26.67 -28.64
C GLU A 68 -29.70 26.22 -29.70
N THR A 69 -29.39 26.08 -31.01
CA THR A 69 -28.09 25.94 -31.70
C THR A 69 -28.15 26.38 -33.18
N ALA A 70 -27.03 26.86 -33.75
CA ALA A 70 -26.62 26.82 -35.18
C ALA A 70 -27.59 27.45 -36.25
N THR A 71 -27.25 27.87 -37.49
CA THR A 71 -26.03 27.99 -38.35
C THR A 71 -26.34 29.14 -39.36
N SER A 72 -25.51 29.67 -40.27
CA SER A 72 -24.15 29.31 -40.74
C SER A 72 -23.35 30.53 -41.27
N THR A 73 -22.04 30.32 -41.34
CA THR A 73 -21.01 30.94 -42.18
C THR A 73 -21.19 30.72 -43.70
N THR A 74 -20.71 31.69 -44.52
CA THR A 74 -20.16 31.65 -45.92
C THR A 74 -20.17 33.12 -46.41
N LEU A 75 -19.11 33.90 -46.65
CA LEU A 75 -17.69 33.76 -47.04
C LEU A 75 -17.42 33.56 -48.55
N GLN A 76 -16.45 34.34 -49.07
CA GLN A 76 -15.86 34.39 -50.42
C GLN A 76 -16.58 35.29 -51.46
N ASN A 77 -15.99 36.43 -51.86
CA ASN A 77 -14.94 36.69 -52.89
C ASN A 77 -15.62 37.12 -54.21
N THR A 78 -15.13 38.05 -55.04
CA THR A 78 -13.80 38.22 -55.69
C THR A 78 -13.68 39.70 -56.11
N GLU A 79 -12.74 40.50 -55.60
CA GLU A 79 -11.41 40.83 -56.14
C GLU A 79 -11.30 41.61 -57.48
N HIS A 80 -10.36 42.57 -57.46
CA HIS A 80 -9.53 43.14 -58.55
C HIS A 80 -9.93 44.45 -59.29
N LYS A 81 -9.10 45.49 -59.01
CA LYS A 81 -8.27 46.32 -59.97
C LYS A 81 -9.01 47.14 -61.06
N GLN A 82 -8.55 48.32 -61.52
CA GLN A 82 -7.24 48.97 -61.44
C GLN A 82 -7.33 50.52 -61.64
N GLN A 83 -6.23 51.19 -61.30
CA GLN A 83 -5.75 52.58 -61.52
C GLN A 83 -6.40 53.51 -62.59
N GLN A 84 -6.67 54.75 -62.15
CA GLN A 84 -6.02 56.03 -62.54
C GLN A 84 -6.12 56.63 -63.98
N GLU A 85 -6.31 57.97 -63.97
CA GLU A 85 -6.04 59.01 -65.00
C GLU A 85 -6.95 59.22 -66.24
N GLU A 86 -7.49 60.45 -66.30
CA GLU A 86 -7.78 61.30 -67.49
C GLU A 86 -8.91 60.87 -68.47
N THR A 87 -9.71 61.75 -69.10
CA THR A 87 -9.85 63.22 -69.11
C THR A 87 -11.30 63.62 -69.50
N GLU A 88 -11.68 64.89 -69.25
CA GLU A 88 -12.71 65.71 -69.95
C GLU A 88 -14.21 65.29 -70.06
N ASP A 89 -15.07 66.19 -69.55
CA ASP A 89 -16.33 66.71 -70.15
C ASP A 89 -17.47 65.79 -70.67
N GLN A 90 -18.54 65.63 -69.86
CA GLN A 90 -19.74 66.51 -69.93
C GLN A 90 -20.89 66.14 -68.96
N LYS A 91 -21.53 67.21 -68.44
CA LYS A 91 -22.96 67.35 -68.08
C LYS A 91 -23.66 66.20 -67.32
N SER A 92 -23.92 66.44 -66.02
CA SER A 92 -25.24 66.13 -65.47
C SER A 92 -25.70 67.19 -64.45
N THR A 93 -26.68 67.99 -64.89
CA THR A 93 -27.36 69.01 -64.09
C THR A 93 -28.21 68.37 -62.98
N ARG A 94 -27.94 68.66 -61.71
CA ARG A 94 -28.96 68.60 -60.64
C ARG A 94 -28.71 69.57 -59.48
N HIS A 95 -29.21 70.78 -59.68
CA HIS A 95 -29.77 71.68 -58.66
C HIS A 95 -29.04 71.83 -57.31
N PHE A 96 -28.12 72.80 -57.26
CA PHE A 96 -28.04 73.68 -56.09
C PHE A 96 -29.42 74.33 -55.86
N SER A 97 -30.17 73.83 -54.87
CA SER A 97 -31.39 74.48 -54.42
C SER A 97 -31.05 75.83 -53.80
N LYS A 98 -31.23 76.89 -54.59
CA LYS A 98 -31.17 78.29 -54.15
C LYS A 98 -32.26 78.51 -53.07
N ARG A 99 -31.96 78.25 -51.79
CA ARG A 99 -32.82 78.62 -50.65
C ARG A 99 -33.09 80.14 -50.68
N PRO A 100 -34.31 80.62 -51.03
CA PRO A 100 -34.59 82.05 -51.02
C PRO A 100 -34.81 82.57 -49.58
N LYS A 101 -35.34 81.70 -48.70
CA LYS A 101 -35.82 82.03 -47.35
C LYS A 101 -34.76 82.51 -46.33
N LYS A 102 -33.45 82.27 -46.54
CA LYS A 102 -32.40 82.78 -45.62
C LYS A 102 -32.00 84.24 -45.88
N ARG A 103 -32.32 84.81 -47.05
CA ARG A 103 -32.05 86.24 -47.32
C ARG A 103 -33.18 87.14 -46.78
N THR A 104 -34.44 86.74 -46.94
CA THR A 104 -35.60 87.47 -46.42
C THR A 104 -35.59 87.60 -44.89
N THR A 105 -35.30 86.52 -44.15
CA THR A 105 -35.20 86.55 -42.68
C THR A 105 -34.09 87.50 -42.17
N ARG A 106 -32.88 87.45 -42.75
CA ARG A 106 -31.79 88.37 -42.34
C ARG A 106 -32.05 89.82 -42.76
N ALA A 107 -32.75 90.05 -43.86
CA ALA A 107 -33.18 91.39 -44.27
C ALA A 107 -34.24 91.95 -43.30
N ALA A 108 -35.27 91.16 -42.97
CA ALA A 108 -36.31 91.53 -42.02
C ALA A 108 -35.75 91.83 -40.62
N GLN A 109 -34.82 91.02 -40.11
CA GLN A 109 -34.15 91.29 -38.82
C GLN A 109 -33.32 92.59 -38.84
N ARG A 110 -32.65 92.90 -39.95
CA ARG A 110 -31.93 94.18 -40.12
C ARG A 110 -32.90 95.36 -40.15
N LEU A 111 -34.01 95.25 -40.88
CA LEU A 111 -35.06 96.28 -40.92
C LEU A 111 -35.68 96.49 -39.52
N LYS A 112 -36.00 95.43 -38.79
CA LYS A 112 -36.48 95.51 -37.39
C LYS A 112 -35.46 96.21 -36.47
N LYS A 113 -34.16 95.92 -36.63
CA LYS A 113 -33.10 96.65 -35.89
C LYS A 113 -33.05 98.13 -36.26
N VAL A 114 -33.04 98.47 -37.56
CA VAL A 114 -33.00 99.87 -38.02
C VAL A 114 -34.22 100.66 -37.54
N TYR A 115 -35.41 100.04 -37.54
CA TYR A 115 -36.63 100.66 -36.99
C TYR A 115 -36.52 100.92 -35.48
N ALA A 116 -36.00 99.95 -34.72
CA ALA A 116 -35.76 100.11 -33.29
C ALA A 116 -34.67 101.16 -32.97
N ASP A 117 -33.56 101.16 -33.71
CA ASP A 117 -32.48 102.16 -33.58
C ASP A 117 -33.00 103.57 -33.89
N ARG A 118 -33.80 103.73 -34.96
CA ARG A 118 -34.47 104.98 -35.35
C ARG A 118 -35.41 105.47 -34.25
N GLN A 119 -36.29 104.60 -33.73
CA GLN A 119 -37.23 104.97 -32.67
C GLN A 119 -36.48 105.34 -31.39
N TYR A 120 -35.40 104.63 -31.06
CA TYR A 120 -34.53 104.96 -29.94
C TYR A 120 -33.89 106.34 -30.10
N ALA A 121 -33.32 106.66 -31.27
CA ALA A 121 -32.76 107.97 -31.55
C ALA A 121 -33.80 109.10 -31.46
N SER A 122 -34.98 108.91 -32.06
CA SER A 122 -36.11 109.85 -31.98
C SER A 122 -36.56 110.09 -30.54
N ASN A 123 -36.68 109.03 -29.73
CA ASN A 123 -37.03 109.13 -28.32
C ASN A 123 -35.96 109.87 -27.50
N VAL A 124 -34.67 109.59 -27.73
CA VAL A 124 -33.56 110.25 -27.04
C VAL A 124 -33.48 111.74 -27.40
N ILE A 125 -33.65 112.10 -28.66
CA ILE A 125 -33.65 113.51 -29.11
C ILE A 125 -34.87 114.25 -28.54
N THR A 126 -36.08 113.67 -28.64
CA THR A 126 -37.31 114.26 -28.07
C THR A 126 -37.20 114.48 -26.56
N LEU A 127 -36.62 113.51 -25.82
CA LEU A 127 -36.36 113.65 -24.39
C LEU A 127 -35.25 114.69 -24.08
N THR A 128 -34.36 114.96 -25.04
CA THR A 128 -33.29 115.96 -24.90
C THR A 128 -33.84 117.37 -25.12
N ILE A 129 -34.68 117.58 -26.14
CA ILE A 129 -35.42 118.84 -26.37
C ILE A 129 -36.15 119.25 -25.08
N LYS A 130 -37.03 118.39 -24.56
CA LYS A 130 -37.78 118.65 -23.32
C LYS A 130 -36.89 119.03 -22.13
N LYS A 131 -35.77 118.33 -21.91
CA LYS A 131 -34.84 118.65 -20.81
C LYS A 131 -34.00 119.91 -21.06
N MET A 132 -33.80 120.33 -22.32
CA MET A 132 -33.16 121.60 -22.65
C MET A 132 -34.13 122.76 -22.42
N GLU A 133 -35.41 122.60 -22.76
CA GLU A 133 -36.47 123.59 -22.51
C GLU A 133 -36.81 123.73 -21.02
N GLU A 134 -37.03 122.62 -20.31
CA GLU A 134 -37.46 122.59 -18.90
C GLU A 134 -36.32 122.86 -17.92
N LEU A 135 -35.10 122.37 -18.21
CA LEU A 135 -33.99 122.30 -17.25
C LEU A 135 -32.65 122.84 -17.78
N GLY A 136 -32.60 123.38 -19.01
CA GLY A 136 -31.38 123.93 -19.62
C GLY A 136 -30.22 122.92 -19.75
N THR A 137 -30.52 121.61 -19.81
CA THR A 137 -29.51 120.55 -19.66
C THR A 137 -29.71 119.40 -20.65
N PHE A 138 -28.62 118.96 -21.30
CA PHE A 138 -28.62 117.89 -22.32
C PHE A 138 -28.29 116.48 -21.79
N SER A 139 -28.41 116.26 -20.47
CA SER A 139 -27.97 115.02 -19.79
C SER A 139 -28.57 113.74 -20.38
N SER A 140 -29.81 113.80 -20.89
CA SER A 140 -30.46 112.69 -21.61
C SER A 140 -29.59 112.06 -22.69
N LEU A 141 -28.91 112.90 -23.49
CA LEU A 141 -28.05 112.47 -24.60
C LEU A 141 -26.73 111.90 -24.09
N THR A 142 -26.13 112.51 -23.07
CA THR A 142 -24.91 112.03 -22.41
C THR A 142 -25.15 110.66 -21.79
N ASP A 143 -26.21 110.50 -20.99
CA ASP A 143 -26.60 109.22 -20.38
C ASP A 143 -26.89 108.15 -21.46
N ALA A 144 -27.48 108.53 -22.60
CA ALA A 144 -27.75 107.61 -23.70
C ALA A 144 -26.47 107.12 -24.38
N ASN A 145 -25.53 108.04 -24.65
CA ASN A 145 -24.21 107.72 -25.18
C ASN A 145 -23.41 106.82 -24.22
N GLU A 146 -23.46 107.09 -22.91
CA GLU A 146 -22.84 106.24 -21.89
C GLU A 146 -23.48 104.84 -21.83
N ARG A 147 -24.82 104.74 -21.91
CA ARG A 147 -25.52 103.45 -22.01
C ARG A 147 -25.10 102.66 -23.25
N GLU A 148 -24.96 103.29 -24.41
CA GLU A 148 -24.50 102.60 -25.63
C GLU A 148 -23.01 102.22 -25.58
N LYS A 149 -22.14 103.06 -25.02
CA LYS A 149 -20.75 102.71 -24.73
C LYS A 149 -20.66 101.51 -23.78
N ALA A 150 -21.45 101.50 -22.71
CA ALA A 150 -21.50 100.39 -21.75
C ALA A 150 -22.02 99.10 -22.39
N LYS A 151 -23.04 99.16 -23.26
CA LYS A 151 -23.49 98.00 -24.06
C LYS A 151 -22.37 97.49 -24.97
N LYS A 152 -21.70 98.38 -25.72
CA LYS A 152 -20.60 98.04 -26.63
C LYS A 152 -19.44 97.35 -25.90
N ASN A 153 -19.05 97.85 -24.72
CA ASN A 153 -18.02 97.24 -23.90
C ASN A 153 -18.44 95.84 -23.43
N LYS A 154 -19.67 95.66 -22.92
CA LYS A 154 -20.22 94.34 -22.56
C LYS A 154 -20.19 93.35 -23.73
N PHE A 155 -20.45 93.79 -24.96
CA PHE A 155 -20.33 92.93 -26.15
C PHE A 155 -18.88 92.49 -26.41
N PHE A 156 -17.88 93.38 -26.24
CA PHE A 156 -16.48 92.99 -26.33
C PHE A 156 -16.06 92.04 -25.20
N ASP A 157 -16.53 92.25 -23.97
CA ASP A 157 -16.28 91.35 -22.83
C ASP A 157 -16.88 89.94 -23.04
N ILE A 158 -18.04 89.87 -23.70
CA ILE A 158 -18.64 88.59 -24.12
C ILE A 158 -17.77 87.94 -25.21
N LEU A 159 -17.39 88.69 -26.25
CA LEU A 159 -16.58 88.18 -27.37
C LEU A 159 -15.21 87.65 -26.92
N ILE A 160 -14.54 88.36 -26.01
CA ILE A 160 -13.24 87.95 -25.44
C ILE A 160 -13.41 86.66 -24.62
N ARG A 161 -14.47 86.55 -23.82
CA ARG A 161 -14.76 85.32 -23.05
C ARG A 161 -15.13 84.14 -23.96
N GLU A 162 -15.90 84.37 -25.01
CA GLU A 162 -16.26 83.33 -25.99
C GLU A 162 -15.01 82.81 -26.73
N GLU A 163 -14.09 83.69 -27.13
CA GLU A 163 -12.85 83.29 -27.80
C GLU A 163 -11.88 82.56 -26.86
N LYS A 164 -11.81 82.95 -25.57
CA LYS A 164 -11.09 82.18 -24.54
C LYS A 164 -11.70 80.79 -24.37
N GLY A 165 -13.02 80.70 -24.18
CA GLY A 165 -13.74 79.44 -24.06
C GLY A 165 -13.55 78.52 -25.28
N LYS A 166 -13.53 79.06 -26.51
CA LYS A 166 -13.21 78.29 -27.72
C LYS A 166 -11.79 77.72 -27.72
N LYS A 167 -10.81 78.44 -27.17
CA LYS A 167 -9.43 77.96 -27.03
C LYS A 167 -9.32 76.88 -25.95
N GLU A 168 -10.00 77.08 -24.81
CA GLU A 168 -10.08 76.10 -23.72
C GLU A 168 -10.76 74.80 -24.18
N ILE A 169 -11.91 74.87 -24.86
CA ILE A 169 -12.59 73.71 -25.43
C ILE A 169 -11.69 72.96 -26.41
N LYS A 170 -10.97 73.65 -27.30
CA LYS A 170 -10.01 73.01 -28.23
C LYS A 170 -8.84 72.34 -27.49
N ALA A 171 -8.33 72.96 -26.42
CA ALA A 171 -7.28 72.38 -25.61
C ALA A 171 -7.74 71.11 -24.87
N LEU A 172 -8.94 71.15 -24.26
CA LEU A 172 -9.57 70.01 -23.60
C LEU A 172 -9.90 68.88 -24.60
N GLN A 173 -10.40 69.20 -25.80
CA GLN A 173 -10.62 68.21 -26.86
C GLN A 173 -9.32 67.51 -27.28
N LYS A 174 -8.22 68.26 -27.40
CA LYS A 174 -6.89 67.68 -27.68
C LYS A 174 -6.44 66.77 -26.53
N GLN A 175 -6.52 67.23 -25.28
CA GLN A 175 -6.18 66.41 -24.12
C GLN A 175 -7.00 65.12 -24.05
N LEU A 176 -8.31 65.19 -24.32
CA LEU A 176 -9.19 64.01 -24.36
C LEU A 176 -8.76 63.02 -25.46
N GLN A 177 -8.39 63.53 -26.64
CA GLN A 177 -7.89 62.69 -27.75
C GLN A 177 -6.53 62.05 -27.41
N ASP A 178 -5.62 62.80 -26.79
CA ASP A 178 -4.29 62.30 -26.44
C ASP A 178 -4.36 61.28 -25.28
N VAL A 179 -5.22 61.50 -24.28
CA VAL A 179 -5.54 60.49 -23.24
C VAL A 179 -6.13 59.23 -23.88
N LYS A 180 -7.08 59.35 -24.82
CA LYS A 180 -7.66 58.19 -25.50
C LYS A 180 -6.60 57.38 -26.26
N LYS A 181 -5.72 58.04 -27.02
CA LYS A 181 -4.59 57.37 -27.70
C LYS A 181 -3.67 56.67 -26.71
N GLN A 182 -3.39 57.30 -25.56
CA GLN A 182 -2.56 56.69 -24.52
C GLN A 182 -3.22 55.43 -23.95
N THR A 183 -4.52 55.47 -23.63
CA THR A 183 -5.24 54.29 -23.14
C THR A 183 -5.31 53.18 -24.19
N ASP A 184 -5.50 53.53 -25.47
CA ASP A 184 -5.51 52.55 -26.57
C ASP A 184 -4.13 51.88 -26.73
N ASN A 185 -3.04 52.66 -26.64
CA ASN A 185 -1.66 52.14 -26.64
C ASN A 185 -1.36 51.25 -25.43
N ASP A 186 -1.81 51.65 -24.23
CA ASP A 186 -1.60 50.89 -22.99
C ASP A 186 -2.38 49.57 -23.00
N LEU A 187 -3.57 49.53 -23.59
CA LEU A 187 -4.31 48.30 -23.85
C LEU A 187 -3.54 47.38 -24.80
N GLN A 188 -3.12 47.88 -25.97
CA GLN A 188 -2.31 47.10 -26.92
C GLN A 188 -1.01 46.57 -26.31
N ASN A 189 -0.38 47.32 -25.40
CA ASN A 189 0.83 46.86 -24.71
C ASN A 189 0.52 45.77 -23.67
N ARG A 190 -0.63 45.85 -22.97
CA ARG A 190 -1.11 44.78 -22.08
C ARG A 190 -1.46 43.51 -22.86
N ASP A 191 -2.11 43.64 -24.01
CA ASP A 191 -2.47 42.49 -24.86
C ASP A 191 -1.22 41.73 -25.33
N LYS A 192 -0.18 42.43 -25.78
CA LYS A 192 1.13 41.82 -26.12
C LYS A 192 1.77 41.08 -24.94
N VAL A 193 1.65 41.61 -23.71
CA VAL A 193 2.15 40.93 -22.51
C VAL A 193 1.31 39.71 -22.17
N ILE A 194 -0.01 39.78 -22.32
CA ILE A 194 -0.93 38.66 -22.14
C ILE A 194 -0.57 37.53 -23.12
N ASP A 195 -0.34 37.84 -24.40
CA ASP A 195 0.02 36.84 -25.41
C ASP A 195 1.40 36.22 -25.15
N HIS A 196 2.42 37.02 -24.82
CA HIS A 196 3.73 36.48 -24.40
C HIS A 196 3.62 35.55 -23.17
N LEU A 197 2.76 35.87 -22.21
CA LEU A 197 2.53 35.03 -21.03
C LEU A 197 1.76 33.74 -21.37
N LYS A 198 0.82 33.77 -22.33
CA LYS A 198 0.16 32.56 -22.87
C LYS A 198 1.18 31.65 -23.54
N ASP A 199 2.02 32.19 -24.43
CA ASP A 199 3.05 31.42 -25.13
C ASP A 199 4.01 30.74 -24.15
N LYS A 200 4.47 31.48 -23.13
CA LYS A 200 5.35 30.96 -22.07
C LYS A 200 4.66 29.90 -21.18
N LEU A 201 3.35 30.05 -20.94
CA LEU A 201 2.56 29.05 -20.20
C LEU A 201 2.39 27.77 -21.03
N GLN A 202 2.14 27.91 -22.34
CA GLN A 202 2.02 26.78 -23.26
C GLN A 202 3.37 26.06 -23.41
N GLU A 203 4.48 26.80 -23.52
CA GLU A 203 5.84 26.25 -23.58
C GLU A 203 6.19 25.47 -22.31
N THR A 204 5.94 26.02 -21.12
CA THR A 204 6.22 25.33 -19.85
C THR A 204 5.32 24.11 -19.64
N THR A 205 4.04 24.20 -20.03
CA THR A 205 3.11 23.06 -20.02
C THR A 205 3.56 21.94 -20.96
N ALA A 206 4.00 22.26 -22.18
CA ALA A 206 4.54 21.29 -23.13
C ALA A 206 5.81 20.61 -22.57
N LYS A 207 6.76 21.39 -22.04
CA LYS A 207 7.97 20.88 -21.39
C LYS A 207 7.64 19.93 -20.23
N LEU A 208 6.80 20.36 -19.29
CA LEU A 208 6.38 19.56 -18.14
C LEU A 208 5.70 18.24 -18.56
N ASN A 209 4.85 18.27 -19.60
CA ASN A 209 4.22 17.07 -20.14
C ASN A 209 5.25 16.11 -20.76
N THR A 210 6.24 16.61 -21.50
CA THR A 210 7.31 15.76 -22.07
C THR A 210 8.21 15.16 -20.98
N GLU A 211 8.56 15.94 -19.95
CA GLU A 211 9.35 15.50 -18.80
C GLU A 211 8.59 14.46 -17.97
N SER A 212 7.32 14.71 -17.66
CA SER A 212 6.45 13.74 -16.96
C SER A 212 6.34 12.41 -17.71
N ASN A 213 6.17 12.46 -19.04
CA ASN A 213 6.11 11.27 -19.88
C ASN A 213 7.45 10.53 -19.96
N TYR A 214 8.58 11.24 -19.97
CA TYR A 214 9.91 10.64 -19.89
C TYR A 214 10.14 9.96 -18.54
N MET A 215 9.84 10.66 -17.44
CA MET A 215 10.01 10.14 -16.07
C MET A 215 9.15 8.91 -15.82
N LYS A 216 7.87 8.91 -16.24
CA LYS A 216 6.99 7.72 -16.19
C LYS A 216 7.59 6.54 -16.94
N LYS A 217 8.00 6.73 -18.21
CA LYS A 217 8.64 5.66 -19.00
C LYS A 217 9.92 5.13 -18.34
N ASN A 218 10.73 6.00 -17.75
CA ASN A 218 11.93 5.60 -17.04
C ASN A 218 11.62 4.79 -15.77
N THR A 219 10.61 5.19 -14.96
CA THR A 219 10.18 4.41 -13.79
C THR A 219 9.57 3.08 -14.20
N ASP A 220 8.73 3.04 -15.24
CA ASP A 220 8.10 1.83 -15.75
C ASP A 220 9.16 0.83 -16.25
N LEU A 221 10.18 1.29 -16.97
CA LEU A 221 11.31 0.47 -17.41
C LEU A 221 12.15 -0.06 -16.23
N GLN A 222 12.37 0.74 -15.17
CA GLN A 222 13.06 0.25 -13.98
C GLN A 222 12.23 -0.79 -13.20
N ILE A 223 10.91 -0.60 -13.11
CA ILE A 223 9.99 -1.58 -12.51
C ILE A 223 10.02 -2.88 -13.31
N GLN A 224 9.87 -2.82 -14.64
CA GLN A 224 9.92 -4.00 -15.51
C GLN A 224 11.27 -4.71 -15.45
N LEU A 225 12.40 -3.98 -15.43
CA LEU A 225 13.73 -4.56 -15.29
C LEU A 225 13.91 -5.27 -13.95
N THR A 226 13.43 -4.66 -12.87
CA THR A 226 13.50 -5.22 -11.51
C THR A 226 12.61 -6.46 -11.39
N GLN A 227 11.36 -6.37 -11.85
CA GLN A 227 10.42 -7.49 -11.91
C GLN A 227 11.01 -8.66 -12.71
N LYS A 228 11.57 -8.41 -13.90
CA LYS A 228 12.21 -9.47 -14.72
C LYS A 228 13.39 -10.13 -14.00
N LYS A 229 14.21 -9.36 -13.27
CA LYS A 229 15.30 -9.92 -12.45
C LYS A 229 14.76 -10.80 -11.32
N CYS A 230 13.77 -10.31 -10.57
CA CYS A 230 13.11 -11.08 -9.52
C CYS A 230 12.52 -12.39 -10.06
N SER A 231 11.68 -12.33 -11.09
CA SER A 231 11.08 -13.54 -11.68
C SER A 231 12.13 -14.51 -12.23
N SER A 232 13.24 -14.03 -12.83
CA SER A 232 14.32 -14.93 -13.27
C SER A 232 15.07 -15.62 -12.13
N ALA A 233 15.10 -15.01 -10.93
CA ALA A 233 15.67 -15.62 -9.73
C ALA A 233 14.67 -16.58 -9.05
N GLU A 234 13.38 -16.22 -9.02
CA GLU A 234 12.29 -17.09 -8.59
C GLU A 234 12.22 -18.36 -9.44
N ASP A 235 12.26 -18.24 -10.78
CA ASP A 235 12.32 -19.36 -11.73
C ASP A 235 13.55 -20.27 -11.51
N ALA A 236 14.68 -19.71 -11.07
CA ALA A 236 15.89 -20.46 -10.79
C ALA A 236 15.77 -21.23 -9.46
N LEU A 237 15.20 -20.62 -8.43
CA LEU A 237 14.92 -21.26 -7.14
C LEU A 237 13.86 -22.36 -7.27
N GLU A 238 12.79 -22.14 -8.04
CA GLU A 238 11.74 -23.17 -8.25
C GLU A 238 12.31 -24.40 -8.97
N LYS A 239 13.22 -24.21 -9.94
CA LYS A 239 13.94 -25.32 -10.58
C LYS A 239 14.81 -26.10 -9.60
N GLU A 240 15.50 -25.43 -8.68
CA GLU A 240 16.31 -26.12 -7.67
C GLU A 240 15.43 -26.81 -6.61
N ILE A 241 14.30 -26.21 -6.21
CA ILE A 241 13.29 -26.88 -5.37
C ILE A 241 12.79 -28.16 -6.05
N GLN A 242 12.50 -28.11 -7.36
CA GLN A 242 12.02 -29.28 -8.10
C GLN A 242 13.11 -30.36 -8.26
N ASN A 243 14.37 -29.97 -8.47
CA ASN A 243 15.55 -30.85 -8.49
C ASN A 243 15.81 -31.52 -7.13
N LEU A 244 15.62 -30.79 -6.03
CA LEU A 244 15.74 -31.33 -4.67
C LEU A 244 14.58 -32.28 -4.35
N ARG A 245 13.35 -31.97 -4.81
CA ARG A 245 12.20 -32.88 -4.69
C ARG A 245 12.45 -34.21 -5.40
N SER A 246 12.90 -34.20 -6.66
CA SER A 246 13.18 -35.46 -7.38
C SER A 246 14.28 -36.29 -6.71
N LYS A 247 15.33 -35.65 -6.18
CA LYS A 247 16.36 -36.36 -5.40
C LYS A 247 15.82 -36.97 -4.10
N ILE A 248 14.89 -36.30 -3.42
CA ILE A 248 14.22 -36.85 -2.24
C ILE A 248 13.36 -38.06 -2.61
N ASP A 249 12.60 -37.97 -3.71
CA ASP A 249 11.79 -39.09 -4.21
C ASP A 249 12.65 -40.30 -4.64
N GLU A 250 13.79 -40.04 -5.28
CA GLU A 250 14.82 -41.05 -5.63
C GLU A 250 15.41 -41.72 -4.39
N GLU A 251 15.83 -40.95 -3.38
CA GLU A 251 16.40 -41.49 -2.14
C GLU A 251 15.36 -42.30 -1.35
N ILE A 252 14.11 -41.84 -1.27
CA ILE A 252 13.00 -42.60 -0.67
C ILE A 252 12.80 -43.93 -1.40
N HIS A 253 12.85 -43.94 -2.73
CA HIS A 253 12.71 -45.17 -3.52
C HIS A 253 13.86 -46.16 -3.25
N LEU A 254 15.10 -45.69 -3.24
CA LEU A 254 16.29 -46.50 -2.94
C LEU A 254 16.29 -47.03 -1.50
N HIS A 255 15.86 -46.22 -0.53
CA HIS A 255 15.66 -46.65 0.86
C HIS A 255 14.61 -47.78 0.94
N MET A 256 13.47 -47.64 0.27
CA MET A 256 12.42 -48.67 0.25
C MET A 256 12.89 -49.98 -0.39
N GLU A 257 13.66 -49.91 -1.49
CA GLU A 257 14.23 -51.10 -2.12
C GLU A 257 15.27 -51.79 -1.21
N THR A 258 16.12 -51.00 -0.55
CA THR A 258 17.13 -51.49 0.40
C THR A 258 16.50 -52.17 1.61
N ASP A 259 15.49 -51.53 2.22
CA ASP A 259 14.79 -52.07 3.40
C ASP A 259 14.02 -53.36 3.07
N ASN A 260 13.36 -53.40 1.91
CA ASN A 260 12.72 -54.60 1.39
C ASN A 260 13.73 -55.73 1.15
N PHE A 261 14.89 -55.44 0.55
CA PHE A 261 15.96 -56.42 0.37
C PHE A 261 16.47 -56.96 1.72
N LEU A 262 16.78 -56.08 2.67
CA LEU A 262 17.27 -56.47 4.00
C LEU A 262 16.23 -57.30 4.77
N THR A 263 14.96 -56.89 4.74
CA THR A 263 13.83 -57.63 5.34
C THR A 263 13.70 -59.04 4.74
N GLN A 264 13.82 -59.18 3.41
CA GLN A 264 13.81 -60.49 2.75
C GLN A 264 15.01 -61.37 3.12
N GLN A 265 16.21 -60.80 3.32
CA GLN A 265 17.37 -61.58 3.78
C GLN A 265 17.24 -61.97 5.25
N TYR A 266 16.73 -61.08 6.09
CA TYR A 266 16.44 -61.35 7.50
C TYR A 266 15.46 -62.52 7.65
N GLU A 267 14.35 -62.50 6.92
CA GLU A 267 13.34 -63.57 7.00
C GLU A 267 13.91 -64.92 6.52
N LYS A 268 14.69 -64.95 5.43
CA LYS A 268 15.40 -66.18 4.97
C LYS A 268 16.39 -66.74 6.00
N VAL A 269 16.99 -65.89 6.83
CA VAL A 269 17.89 -66.33 7.93
C VAL A 269 17.07 -66.82 9.12
N LYS A 270 15.97 -66.13 9.45
CA LYS A 270 15.02 -66.51 10.50
C LYS A 270 14.34 -67.86 10.21
N GLU A 271 13.85 -68.10 9.00
CA GLU A 271 13.32 -69.40 8.55
C GLU A 271 14.35 -70.53 8.74
N LYS A 272 15.61 -70.30 8.36
CA LYS A 272 16.69 -71.27 8.56
C LYS A 272 16.97 -71.53 10.04
N LEU A 273 16.96 -70.47 10.86
CA LEU A 273 17.15 -70.60 12.31
C LEU A 273 16.02 -71.40 12.95
N GLU A 274 14.76 -71.11 12.61
CA GLU A 274 13.57 -71.84 13.07
C GLU A 274 13.64 -73.33 12.65
N TYR A 275 14.01 -73.61 11.41
CA TYR A 275 14.25 -74.98 10.93
C TYR A 275 15.32 -75.71 11.75
N TRP A 276 16.47 -75.08 11.99
CA TRP A 276 17.54 -75.70 12.79
C TRP A 276 17.14 -75.89 14.26
N MET A 277 16.47 -74.92 14.88
CA MET A 277 15.98 -75.04 16.25
C MET A 277 14.99 -76.21 16.41
N GLU A 278 14.01 -76.32 15.51
CA GLU A 278 13.03 -77.41 15.56
C GLU A 278 13.68 -78.77 15.21
N LYS A 279 14.70 -78.79 14.33
CA LYS A 279 15.50 -80.01 14.10
C LYS A 279 16.28 -80.40 15.37
N TYR A 280 17.03 -79.50 15.98
CA TYR A 280 17.78 -79.80 17.20
C TYR A 280 16.86 -80.29 18.32
N LYS A 281 15.70 -79.67 18.50
CA LYS A 281 14.68 -80.10 19.46
C LYS A 281 14.16 -81.52 19.19
N LYS A 282 13.92 -81.88 17.92
CA LYS A 282 13.53 -83.25 17.52
C LYS A 282 14.66 -84.26 17.74
N ASP A 283 15.88 -83.93 17.30
CA ASP A 283 17.06 -84.78 17.46
C ASP A 283 17.38 -85.01 18.95
N THR A 284 17.21 -83.99 19.82
CA THR A 284 17.35 -84.11 21.27
C THR A 284 16.23 -84.96 21.87
N ALA A 285 14.96 -84.72 21.52
CA ALA A 285 13.84 -85.52 22.03
C ALA A 285 13.96 -87.01 21.67
N ALA A 286 14.37 -87.32 20.43
CA ALA A 286 14.63 -88.69 20.00
C ALA A 286 15.81 -89.33 20.77
N LYS A 287 16.85 -88.55 21.12
CA LYS A 287 17.96 -89.04 21.95
C LYS A 287 17.59 -89.23 23.43
N ASP A 288 16.71 -88.40 23.97
CA ASP A 288 16.16 -88.60 25.30
C ASP A 288 15.25 -89.84 25.35
N GLU A 289 14.44 -90.09 24.32
CA GLU A 289 13.64 -91.31 24.15
C GLU A 289 14.52 -92.57 24.05
N GLU A 290 15.56 -92.57 23.20
CA GLU A 290 16.57 -93.65 23.15
C GLU A 290 17.25 -93.90 24.50
N LEU A 291 17.54 -92.84 25.27
CA LEU A 291 18.16 -92.95 26.59
C LEU A 291 17.19 -93.52 27.62
N ASP A 292 15.90 -93.18 27.57
CA ASP A 292 14.88 -93.72 28.45
C ASP A 292 14.55 -95.19 28.13
N ASP A 293 14.51 -95.58 26.85
CA ASP A 293 14.45 -96.98 26.43
C ASP A 293 15.65 -97.79 26.95
N LEU A 294 16.87 -97.26 26.81
CA LEU A 294 18.08 -97.91 27.34
C LEU A 294 18.09 -97.96 28.88
N ARG A 295 17.52 -96.97 29.57
CA ARG A 295 17.35 -97.00 31.04
C ARG A 295 16.32 -98.04 31.45
N ALA A 296 15.19 -98.16 30.73
CA ALA A 296 14.17 -99.17 30.97
C ALA A 296 14.72 -100.59 30.77
N LEU A 297 15.38 -100.84 29.63
CA LEU A 297 16.03 -102.13 29.34
C LEU A 297 17.14 -102.45 30.35
N LYS A 298 17.91 -101.45 30.81
CA LYS A 298 18.90 -101.64 31.88
C LYS A 298 18.24 -101.99 33.22
N ALA A 299 17.09 -101.39 33.54
CA ALA A 299 16.34 -101.70 34.75
C ALA A 299 15.77 -103.12 34.72
N GLU A 300 15.20 -103.55 33.58
CA GLU A 300 14.72 -104.93 33.36
C GLU A 300 15.87 -105.95 33.47
N ASN A 301 17.01 -105.68 32.82
CA ASN A 301 18.21 -106.52 32.92
C ASN A 301 18.76 -106.57 34.35
N LEU A 302 18.66 -105.48 35.12
CA LEU A 302 19.03 -105.48 36.53
C LEU A 302 18.05 -106.30 37.37
N GLU A 303 16.74 -106.24 37.09
CA GLU A 303 15.71 -107.00 37.79
C GLU A 303 15.85 -108.52 37.52
N THR A 304 16.06 -108.92 36.26
CA THR A 304 16.30 -110.32 35.89
C THR A 304 17.58 -110.86 36.54
N MET A 305 18.68 -110.09 36.55
CA MET A 305 19.91 -110.47 37.26
C MET A 305 19.71 -110.56 38.78
N GLN A 306 18.93 -109.65 39.40
CA GLN A 306 18.57 -109.76 40.80
C GLN A 306 17.68 -110.98 41.09
N ARG A 307 16.82 -111.37 40.15
CA ARG A 307 15.99 -112.58 40.23
C ARG A 307 16.86 -113.84 40.24
N PHE A 308 17.76 -113.97 39.26
CA PHE A 308 18.73 -115.08 39.22
C PHE A 308 19.66 -115.10 40.45
N ALA A 309 20.10 -113.93 40.94
CA ALA A 309 20.90 -113.87 42.17
C ALA A 309 20.13 -114.39 43.40
N LYS A 310 18.83 -114.06 43.52
CA LYS A 310 17.95 -114.62 44.57
C LYS A 310 17.78 -116.13 44.40
N GLU A 311 17.56 -116.63 43.18
CA GLU A 311 17.45 -118.07 42.89
C GLU A 311 18.75 -118.82 43.25
N CYS A 312 19.92 -118.30 42.87
CA CYS A 312 21.22 -118.87 43.24
C CYS A 312 21.42 -118.90 44.77
N LEU A 313 21.03 -117.85 45.50
CA LEU A 313 21.08 -117.83 46.97
C LEU A 313 20.10 -118.85 47.58
N MET A 314 18.90 -119.02 47.00
CA MET A 314 17.95 -120.06 47.42
C MET A 314 18.52 -121.47 47.20
N PHE A 315 19.05 -121.76 46.02
CA PHE A 315 19.70 -123.06 45.75
C PHE A 315 20.91 -123.30 46.66
N GLN A 316 21.74 -122.28 46.91
CA GLN A 316 22.86 -122.38 47.84
C GLN A 316 22.38 -122.67 49.27
N ALA A 317 21.31 -122.01 49.74
CA ALA A 317 20.71 -122.29 51.04
C ALA A 317 20.18 -123.72 51.12
N THR A 318 19.46 -124.21 50.10
CA THR A 318 19.00 -125.61 50.02
C THR A 318 20.17 -126.60 50.05
N ILE A 319 21.25 -126.34 49.30
CA ILE A 319 22.47 -127.18 49.30
C ILE A 319 23.14 -127.19 50.68
N ILE A 320 23.18 -126.05 51.37
CA ILE A 320 23.73 -125.96 52.74
C ILE A 320 22.86 -126.77 53.70
N ILE A 321 21.53 -126.60 53.67
CA ILE A 321 20.58 -127.35 54.51
C ILE A 321 20.75 -128.85 54.28
N ASP A 322 20.75 -129.30 53.03
CA ASP A 322 20.86 -130.72 52.67
C ASP A 322 22.24 -131.31 53.05
N ARG A 323 23.32 -130.51 52.99
CA ARG A 323 24.64 -130.90 53.54
C ARG A 323 24.63 -130.99 55.06
N THR A 324 24.05 -130.02 55.76
CA THR A 324 23.95 -130.06 57.23
C THR A 324 23.08 -131.21 57.70
N GLU A 325 21.95 -131.47 57.04
CA GLU A 325 21.10 -132.64 57.33
C GLU A 325 21.85 -133.95 57.10
N LYS A 326 22.62 -134.08 56.01
CA LYS A 326 23.42 -135.29 55.75
C LYS A 326 24.51 -135.48 56.81
N GLU A 327 25.15 -134.41 57.25
CA GLU A 327 26.18 -134.45 58.28
C GLU A 327 25.59 -134.70 59.68
N ASP A 328 24.42 -134.16 60.00
CA ASP A 328 23.73 -134.43 61.25
C ASP A 328 23.13 -135.85 61.27
N LYS A 329 22.63 -136.36 60.13
CA LYS A 329 22.29 -137.79 59.94
C LYS A 329 23.53 -138.69 60.06
N ARG A 330 24.74 -138.21 59.75
CA ARG A 330 26.00 -138.95 59.99
C ARG A 330 26.37 -138.94 61.47
N LYS A 331 26.41 -137.76 62.10
CA LYS A 331 26.67 -137.62 63.56
C LYS A 331 25.66 -138.39 64.39
N GLN A 332 24.40 -138.44 63.97
CA GLN A 332 23.37 -139.23 64.63
C GLN A 332 23.68 -140.73 64.57
N ARG A 333 24.02 -141.26 63.38
CA ARG A 333 24.50 -142.65 63.24
C ARG A 333 25.82 -142.91 63.98
N GLU A 334 26.71 -141.93 64.09
CA GLU A 334 27.95 -142.04 64.87
C GLU A 334 27.66 -142.06 66.39
N ARG A 335 26.67 -141.29 66.88
CA ARG A 335 26.18 -141.38 68.27
C ARG A 335 25.51 -142.73 68.54
N GLU A 336 24.60 -143.17 67.68
CA GLU A 336 23.95 -144.49 67.78
C GLU A 336 24.98 -145.64 67.73
N ALA A 337 26.03 -145.52 66.91
CA ALA A 337 27.13 -146.48 66.87
C ALA A 337 28.03 -146.44 68.13
N LEU A 338 28.17 -145.28 68.79
CA LEU A 338 28.84 -145.16 70.08
C LEU A 338 27.97 -145.73 71.22
N GLU A 339 26.65 -145.56 71.15
CA GLU A 339 25.68 -146.16 72.08
C GLU A 339 25.60 -147.69 71.92
N LEU A 340 25.67 -148.23 70.71
CA LEU A 340 25.87 -149.68 70.52
C LEU A 340 27.23 -150.15 71.04
N LYS A 341 28.30 -149.36 70.85
CA LYS A 341 29.65 -149.70 71.36
C LYS A 341 29.75 -149.66 72.89
N SER A 342 28.94 -148.85 73.58
CA SER A 342 28.82 -148.91 75.04
C SER A 342 27.93 -150.07 75.50
N ALA A 343 26.88 -150.43 74.75
CA ALA A 343 26.01 -151.57 75.05
C ALA A 343 26.69 -152.95 74.89
N VAL A 344 27.63 -153.11 73.96
CA VAL A 344 28.27 -154.42 73.65
C VAL A 344 29.44 -154.78 74.59
N LYS A 345 29.90 -153.87 75.45
CA LYS A 345 31.17 -154.03 76.19
C LYS A 345 31.02 -154.45 77.68
N VAL A 346 30.16 -155.42 77.96
CA VAL A 346 29.81 -155.87 79.35
C VAL A 346 30.26 -157.32 79.70
N LYS A 347 30.82 -158.13 78.78
CA LYS A 347 31.28 -159.50 79.09
C LYS A 347 32.67 -159.85 78.52
N GLY A 348 33.64 -160.12 79.40
CA GLY A 348 34.99 -160.65 79.08
C GLY A 348 36.12 -159.60 79.03
N SER A 349 36.55 -159.02 80.16
CA SER A 349 37.67 -159.47 81.03
C SER A 349 39.07 -159.38 80.39
N LYS A 350 39.95 -158.47 80.84
CA LYS A 350 40.98 -158.71 81.90
C LYS A 350 41.86 -159.94 81.58
N ALA A 351 43.20 -159.84 81.48
CA ALA A 351 44.09 -158.76 81.91
C ALA A 351 45.43 -158.74 81.16
N GLU A 352 46.10 -157.59 81.18
CA GLU A 352 47.53 -157.56 81.48
C GLU A 352 47.82 -156.32 82.37
N ALA A 353 48.78 -156.47 83.28
CA ALA A 353 49.14 -155.54 84.35
C ALA A 353 50.68 -155.32 84.26
N VAL A 354 51.35 -154.36 84.90
CA VAL A 354 51.02 -153.38 85.95
C VAL A 354 52.14 -152.31 85.96
N LEU A 355 51.91 -151.11 86.50
CA LEU A 355 52.76 -150.41 87.51
C LEU A 355 52.40 -148.91 87.63
N LEU A 356 52.02 -148.51 88.87
CA LEU A 356 52.34 -147.30 89.66
C LEU A 356 52.72 -145.97 88.92
N GLN A 357 52.33 -144.75 89.35
CA GLN A 357 51.99 -144.29 90.71
C GLN A 357 51.20 -142.95 90.75
N GLN A 358 50.10 -142.90 91.51
CA GLN A 358 49.68 -141.84 92.48
C GLN A 358 50.09 -140.35 92.29
N GLN A 359 49.12 -139.42 92.17
CA GLN A 359 48.87 -138.33 93.16
C GLN A 359 47.68 -137.40 92.79
N LEU A 360 47.14 -136.73 93.82
CA LEU A 360 46.05 -135.72 93.78
C LEU A 360 46.64 -134.30 93.65
N GLY A 361 45.87 -133.30 93.16
CA GLY A 361 46.28 -131.89 93.30
C GLY A 361 45.44 -130.85 92.56
N ALA A 362 44.87 -129.91 93.31
CA ALA A 362 43.89 -128.92 92.88
C ALA A 362 44.45 -127.64 92.22
N ASN A 363 43.55 -126.93 91.50
CA ASN A 363 43.40 -125.47 91.40
C ASN A 363 44.55 -124.51 91.04
N ASN A 364 44.19 -123.63 90.08
CA ASN A 364 44.43 -122.18 90.04
C ASN A 364 45.75 -121.59 89.50
N LEU A 365 45.53 -120.74 88.48
CA LEU A 365 46.02 -119.37 88.30
C LEU A 365 47.41 -119.06 87.69
N PHE A 366 47.35 -118.02 86.83
CA PHE A 366 48.30 -116.91 86.63
C PHE A 366 49.49 -117.00 85.62
N HIS A 367 49.50 -115.98 84.73
CA HIS A 367 50.66 -115.27 84.12
C HIS A 367 51.52 -115.99 83.05
N ARG A 368 51.58 -115.45 81.81
CA ARG A 368 52.56 -114.44 81.26
C ARG A 368 53.88 -115.10 80.77
N LEU A 369 54.56 -114.67 79.70
CA LEU A 369 54.43 -113.47 78.82
C LEU A 369 55.23 -113.65 77.51
N CYS A 370 54.72 -113.09 76.39
CA CYS A 370 55.45 -112.30 75.36
C CYS A 370 56.67 -112.88 74.59
N THR A 371 57.16 -112.31 73.48
CA THR A 371 56.90 -111.05 72.71
C THR A 371 56.83 -111.40 71.20
N GLY A 372 56.42 -110.58 70.22
CA GLY A 372 55.97 -109.17 70.04
C GLY A 372 55.84 -108.90 68.52
N ARG A 373 55.31 -107.81 67.95
CA ARG A 373 54.85 -106.50 68.45
C ARG A 373 53.66 -105.97 67.60
N LYS A 374 52.71 -105.29 68.26
CA LYS A 374 52.06 -103.97 68.00
C LYS A 374 51.67 -103.56 66.55
N GLN A 375 50.45 -103.08 66.17
CA GLN A 375 49.46 -102.12 66.76
C GLN A 375 50.01 -100.68 66.96
N PRO A 376 49.21 -99.58 67.05
CA PRO A 376 47.74 -99.48 67.21
C PRO A 376 47.01 -98.37 66.38
N LYS A 377 45.71 -98.20 66.68
CA LYS A 377 44.82 -97.05 66.38
C LYS A 377 44.90 -95.95 67.46
N GLU A 378 44.28 -94.78 67.21
CA GLU A 378 43.31 -94.02 68.06
C GLU A 378 43.16 -92.57 67.49
N SER A 379 41.99 -91.98 67.19
CA SER A 379 40.79 -91.55 67.97
C SER A 379 40.99 -90.25 68.78
N GLY A 380 40.07 -89.26 68.85
CA GLY A 380 38.77 -89.06 68.16
C GLY A 380 37.96 -87.86 68.72
N TRP A 381 36.74 -87.66 68.18
CA TRP A 381 35.57 -86.90 68.70
C TRP A 381 35.42 -85.36 68.56
N CYS A 382 34.15 -84.97 68.28
CA CYS A 382 33.45 -83.68 68.41
C CYS A 382 33.73 -82.49 67.44
N VAL A 383 32.76 -81.66 67.00
CA VAL A 383 31.28 -81.80 66.80
C VAL A 383 30.70 -80.58 66.02
N VAL A 384 29.55 -80.74 65.33
CA VAL A 384 28.54 -79.71 64.91
C VAL A 384 28.62 -78.89 63.58
N ALA A 385 27.44 -78.85 62.92
CA ALA A 385 26.85 -77.88 61.96
C ALA A 385 27.27 -77.78 60.47
N GLN A 386 26.31 -78.17 59.59
CA GLN A 386 25.55 -77.34 58.61
C GLN A 386 26.22 -76.12 57.92
N ALA A 387 25.88 -75.72 56.69
CA ALA A 387 25.14 -76.31 55.55
C ALA A 387 25.17 -75.30 54.35
N LYS A 388 24.70 -75.75 53.18
CA LYS A 388 24.23 -74.95 52.01
C LYS A 388 25.22 -74.25 51.06
N ASP A 389 25.05 -74.61 49.79
CA ASP A 389 24.83 -73.77 48.59
C ASP A 389 25.92 -72.87 47.97
N LYS A 390 25.85 -72.87 46.62
CA LYS A 390 26.32 -71.87 45.63
C LYS A 390 27.81 -71.79 45.29
N ALA A 391 28.13 -72.48 44.18
CA ALA A 391 28.69 -71.92 42.94
C ALA A 391 29.66 -70.71 43.01
N CYS A 392 30.84 -70.87 42.39
CA CYS A 392 31.17 -70.06 41.21
C CYS A 392 32.26 -70.66 40.31
N SER A 393 32.14 -70.31 39.03
CA SER A 393 32.96 -70.62 37.84
C SER A 393 34.45 -70.27 37.91
N PHE A 394 35.26 -70.90 37.05
CA PHE A 394 36.66 -70.53 36.77
C PHE A 394 36.87 -70.08 35.31
N ALA A 395 37.48 -68.90 35.16
CA ALA A 395 38.32 -68.36 34.08
C ALA A 395 37.92 -68.41 32.57
N GLY A 396 37.86 -67.19 31.98
CA GLY A 396 38.54 -66.82 30.72
C GLY A 396 37.76 -66.96 29.40
N ALA A 397 37.99 -66.13 28.36
CA ALA A 397 38.72 -64.86 28.26
C ALA A 397 38.39 -64.14 26.92
N HIS A 398 38.83 -62.88 26.79
CA HIS A 398 39.18 -62.16 25.54
C HIS A 398 38.12 -61.45 24.63
N SER A 399 38.36 -60.12 24.46
CA SER A 399 38.16 -59.23 23.28
C SER A 399 36.74 -59.07 22.65
N GLU A 400 36.36 -57.98 21.96
CA GLU A 400 36.90 -56.61 21.74
C GLU A 400 35.80 -55.72 21.06
N LEU A 401 36.04 -54.40 20.99
CA LEU A 401 35.49 -53.44 19.99
C LEU A 401 34.03 -52.93 20.03
N ALA A 402 33.87 -51.73 19.43
CA ALA A 402 32.67 -50.93 19.11
C ALA A 402 31.82 -50.42 20.31
N ALA A 403 31.79 -49.15 20.72
CA ALA A 403 31.72 -47.83 20.05
C ALA A 403 30.29 -47.35 19.70
N GLY A 404 29.85 -46.33 20.44
CA GLY A 404 29.08 -45.17 19.94
C GLY A 404 27.63 -45.35 19.48
N CYS A 405 26.67 -44.91 20.32
CA CYS A 405 25.56 -44.04 19.88
C CYS A 405 24.74 -43.50 21.08
N SER A 406 24.97 -42.24 21.47
CA SER A 406 24.07 -41.48 22.36
C SER A 406 23.82 -40.08 21.80
N PHE A 407 22.97 -40.05 20.78
CA PHE A 407 22.04 -39.00 20.38
C PHE A 407 22.17 -37.62 21.10
N GLU A 408 22.86 -36.66 20.45
CA GLU A 408 22.70 -35.23 20.78
C GLU A 408 21.43 -34.68 20.09
N MET A 409 20.53 -34.08 20.88
CA MET A 409 19.45 -33.24 20.33
C MET A 409 19.98 -31.83 20.09
N VAL A 410 20.35 -31.52 18.84
CA VAL A 410 20.56 -30.14 18.40
C VAL A 410 19.21 -29.43 18.27
N ASN A 411 19.02 -28.35 19.02
CA ASN A 411 17.83 -27.50 18.99
C ASN A 411 18.20 -26.10 18.49
N GLU A 412 18.50 -25.98 17.20
CA GLU A 412 18.69 -24.67 16.56
C GLU A 412 17.35 -24.02 16.21
N ARG A 413 16.86 -23.17 17.11
CA ARG A 413 15.90 -22.12 16.76
C ARG A 413 16.67 -20.87 16.38
N GLY A 414 16.56 -20.46 15.13
CA GLY A 414 17.31 -19.32 14.61
C GLY A 414 16.81 -17.95 15.07
N ALA A 415 17.64 -16.94 14.85
CA ALA A 415 17.22 -15.54 14.71
C ALA A 415 18.33 -14.74 13.98
N ALA A 416 18.34 -14.79 12.64
CA ALA A 416 19.14 -13.86 11.86
C ALA A 416 18.44 -12.49 11.83
N SER A 417 18.93 -11.52 12.62
CA SER A 417 18.58 -10.10 12.47
C SER A 417 19.53 -9.20 13.27
N LEU A 418 20.40 -8.49 12.56
CA LEU A 418 20.82 -7.11 12.88
C LEU A 418 21.53 -6.52 11.66
N LEU A 419 20.73 -6.07 10.69
CA LEU A 419 21.21 -5.32 9.54
C LEU A 419 21.69 -3.93 9.99
N GLN A 420 22.89 -3.55 9.56
CA GLN A 420 23.41 -2.20 9.76
C GLN A 420 22.55 -1.18 8.99
N VAL A 421 22.02 -0.17 9.69
CA VAL A 421 21.54 1.07 9.05
C VAL A 421 22.69 2.07 9.04
N SER A 422 23.49 2.04 7.98
CA SER A 422 24.45 3.11 7.68
C SER A 422 23.74 4.27 6.98
N LEU A 423 23.33 5.27 7.76
CA LEU A 423 22.82 6.53 7.23
C LEU A 423 24.00 7.47 6.90
N HIS A 424 24.31 7.67 5.61
CA HIS A 424 25.26 8.71 5.17
C HIS A 424 24.95 9.23 3.76
N ARG A 425 24.72 10.55 3.69
CA ARG A 425 24.47 11.41 2.52
C ARG A 425 23.19 11.19 1.73
#